data_AF-A0A4R4AA90-F1
#
_entry.id   AF-A0A4R4AA90-F1
#
_cell.length_a   1.000
_cell.length_b   1.000
_cell.length_c   1.000
_cell.angle_alpha   90.00
_cell.angle_beta   90.00
_cell.angle_gamma   90.00
#
_symmetry.space_group_name_H-M   'P 1'
#
loop_
_entity.id
_entity.type
_entity.pdbx_description
1 polymer ?
#
loop_
_entity_poly.entity_id
_entity_poly.type
_entity_poly.pdbx_seq_one_letter_code
_entity_poly.pdbx_strand_id
1 'polypeptide(L)'
;MDTRIFHLHALSPLHCGTGQSTGVVDLPIARARATRLPIVPGSSLRGVLREHLSVSPDNTTRVERLFGPAQIRSNDQAFAGALAINDAHLLALPVRALTGIVCYATSPFVLRRYAEDLRRAGESLPDLPAAPAAGAVRLQQHSPNRGESVESRTTLVLEDLDLRIESDSGGLLAAWAQQIVERVFPGDADSQAQIGPRIALLPDDVFAFLAETATDVRARIAIDQDSGTVKQGALWYEENLPADSLLWGVYAVAASRHPEDREEGAGPETADALAACLPDGGALLQIGGKAGVGRGLVRFLRTQGVGA
;
A
#
# COMPACT_ATOMS: atom_id res chain seq x y z
N MET A 1 4.82 -20.93 -9.14
CA MET A 1 3.66 -20.02 -9.16
C MET A 1 4.18 -18.70 -9.68
N ASP A 2 3.47 -18.09 -10.62
CA ASP A 2 3.94 -16.85 -11.22
C ASP A 2 3.77 -15.70 -10.23
N THR A 3 4.84 -14.92 -10.07
CA THR A 3 4.89 -13.76 -9.18
C THR A 3 4.11 -12.63 -9.82
N ARG A 4 3.11 -12.10 -9.13
CA ARG A 4 2.27 -10.99 -9.60
C ARG A 4 2.32 -9.84 -8.60
N ILE A 5 2.16 -8.62 -9.10
CA ILE A 5 2.19 -7.41 -8.28
C ILE A 5 0.77 -6.88 -8.11
N PHE A 6 0.48 -6.38 -6.92
CA PHE A 6 -0.68 -5.56 -6.65
C PHE A 6 -0.27 -4.24 -6.00
N HIS A 7 -1.15 -3.25 -6.13
CA HIS A 7 -1.01 -1.94 -5.51
C HIS A 7 -2.25 -1.60 -4.71
N LEU A 8 -2.04 -0.81 -3.65
CA LEU A 8 -3.11 -0.20 -2.87
C LEU A 8 -2.95 1.31 -2.95
N HIS A 9 -4.04 2.01 -3.23
CA HIS A 9 -4.13 3.47 -3.09
C HIS A 9 -5.16 3.78 -2.01
N ALA A 10 -4.71 4.32 -0.88
CA ALA A 10 -5.58 4.67 0.23
C ALA A 10 -6.43 5.90 -0.11
N LEU A 11 -7.74 5.75 -0.31
CA LEU A 11 -8.65 6.87 -0.62
C LEU A 11 -9.11 7.62 0.65
N SER A 12 -8.90 7.02 1.82
CA SER A 12 -9.16 7.59 3.14
C SER A 12 -8.05 7.16 4.09
N PRO A 13 -7.91 7.80 5.28
CA PRO A 13 -6.92 7.36 6.24
C PRO A 13 -7.12 5.88 6.60
N LEU A 14 -6.03 5.12 6.60
CA LEU A 14 -6.06 3.66 6.70
C LEU A 14 -5.53 3.20 8.07
N HIS A 15 -6.40 2.58 8.85
CA HIS A 15 -6.06 2.01 10.15
C HIS A 15 -5.97 0.48 10.10
N CYS A 16 -4.80 -0.05 9.75
CA CYS A 16 -4.53 -1.48 9.90
C CYS A 16 -3.84 -1.75 11.25
N GLY A 17 -4.63 -1.83 12.33
CA GLY A 17 -4.11 -1.88 13.70
C GLY A 17 -3.40 -3.18 14.08
N THR A 18 -2.49 -3.11 15.05
CA THR A 18 -1.77 -4.27 15.63
C THR A 18 -2.23 -4.62 17.05
N GLY A 19 -3.37 -4.08 17.48
CA GLY A 19 -3.86 -4.16 18.85
C GLY A 19 -3.48 -2.92 19.65
N GLN A 20 -3.53 -3.05 20.97
CA GLN A 20 -3.15 -1.97 21.89
C GLN A 20 -1.64 -1.97 22.12
N SER A 21 -1.07 -0.77 22.25
CA SER A 21 0.32 -0.54 22.59
C SER A 21 0.43 0.22 23.92
N THR A 22 1.53 0.00 24.64
CA THR A 22 1.89 0.79 25.83
C THR A 22 2.69 2.06 25.48
N GLY A 23 2.75 2.41 24.20
CA GLY A 23 3.42 3.62 23.71
C GLY A 23 2.57 4.88 23.85
N VAL A 24 3.04 5.98 23.25
CA VAL A 24 2.32 7.27 23.22
C VAL A 24 1.02 7.18 22.40
N VAL A 25 0.97 6.28 21.43
CA VAL A 25 -0.22 5.96 20.64
C VAL A 25 -0.80 4.65 21.14
N ASP A 26 -2.05 4.68 21.60
CA ASP A 26 -2.76 3.50 22.11
C ASP A 26 -3.04 2.47 21.01
N LEU A 27 -3.46 2.94 19.83
CA LEU A 27 -3.79 2.11 18.67
C LEU A 27 -2.87 2.43 17.48
N PRO A 28 -1.66 1.85 17.41
CA PRO A 28 -0.75 2.05 16.29
C PRO A 28 -1.14 1.21 15.07
N ILE A 29 -0.72 1.67 13.89
CA ILE A 29 -0.82 0.90 12.65
C ILE A 29 0.26 -0.20 12.57
N ALA A 30 0.06 -1.17 11.68
CA ALA A 30 1.02 -2.21 11.39
C ALA A 30 2.27 -1.65 10.70
N ARG A 31 3.43 -2.08 11.19
CA ARG A 31 4.75 -1.69 10.68
C ARG A 31 5.63 -2.92 10.53
N ALA A 32 6.43 -2.96 9.46
CA ALA A 32 7.44 -4.01 9.29
C ALA A 32 8.48 -3.91 10.42
N ARG A 33 8.74 -5.01 11.15
CA ARG A 33 9.54 -4.96 12.38
C ARG A 33 10.96 -4.41 12.16
N ALA A 34 11.61 -4.78 11.06
CA ALA A 34 13.01 -4.44 10.79
C ALA A 34 13.21 -2.98 10.33
N THR A 35 12.26 -2.43 9.58
CA THR A 35 12.39 -1.10 8.96
C THR A 35 11.49 -0.05 9.60
N ARG A 36 10.52 -0.49 10.41
CA ARG A 36 9.46 0.33 11.01
C ARG A 36 8.55 1.05 10.01
N LEU A 37 8.69 0.77 8.72
CA LEU A 37 7.82 1.33 7.69
C LEU A 37 6.41 0.75 7.80
N PRO A 38 5.35 1.57 7.59
CA PRO A 38 3.97 1.10 7.54
C PRO A 38 3.76 -0.03 6.54
N ILE A 39 2.92 -0.99 6.91
CA ILE A 39 2.48 -2.09 6.04
C ILE A 39 0.99 -2.34 6.20
N VAL A 40 0.39 -2.95 5.19
CA VAL A 40 -0.88 -3.68 5.34
C VAL A 40 -0.54 -5.17 5.37
N PRO A 41 -0.75 -5.88 6.49
CA PRO A 41 -0.47 -7.31 6.58
C PRO A 41 -1.23 -8.10 5.51
N GLY A 42 -0.56 -9.08 4.91
CA GLY A 42 -1.13 -9.95 3.89
C GLY A 42 -2.32 -10.75 4.43
N SER A 43 -2.33 -11.06 5.74
CA SER A 43 -3.48 -11.67 6.42
C SER A 43 -4.71 -10.77 6.44
N SER A 44 -4.54 -9.46 6.68
CA SER A 44 -5.63 -8.48 6.64
C SER A 44 -6.20 -8.36 5.24
N LEU A 45 -5.33 -8.22 4.22
CA LEU A 45 -5.77 -8.15 2.83
C LEU A 45 -6.44 -9.44 2.36
N ARG A 46 -5.89 -10.61 2.76
CA ARG A 46 -6.47 -11.93 2.47
C ARG A 46 -7.88 -12.06 3.04
N GLY A 47 -8.11 -11.58 4.26
CA GLY A 47 -9.44 -11.57 4.88
C GLY A 47 -10.44 -10.71 4.10
N VAL A 48 -10.04 -9.49 3.73
CA VAL A 48 -10.89 -8.57 2.98
C VAL A 48 -11.22 -9.10 1.57
N LEU A 49 -10.23 -9.66 0.86
CA LEU A 49 -10.47 -10.28 -0.44
C LEU A 49 -11.40 -11.48 -0.34
N ARG A 50 -11.25 -12.30 0.72
CA ARG A 50 -12.15 -13.44 0.98
C ARG A 50 -13.58 -12.94 1.19
N GLU A 51 -13.78 -11.95 2.04
CA GLU A 51 -15.10 -11.37 2.32
C GLU A 51 -15.73 -10.76 1.06
N HIS A 52 -14.96 -9.94 0.32
CA HIS A 52 -15.41 -9.31 -0.92
C HIS A 52 -15.92 -10.32 -1.95
N LEU A 53 -15.21 -11.45 -2.11
CA LEU A 53 -15.61 -12.50 -3.05
C LEU A 53 -16.77 -13.37 -2.54
N SER A 54 -16.98 -13.42 -1.21
CA SER A 54 -18.05 -14.21 -0.58
C SER A 54 -19.43 -13.56 -0.66
N VAL A 55 -19.53 -12.31 -1.13
CA VAL A 55 -20.82 -11.62 -1.31
C VAL A 55 -21.71 -12.32 -2.35
N SER A 56 -21.10 -12.97 -3.34
CA SER A 56 -21.83 -13.77 -4.35
C SER A 56 -21.89 -15.24 -3.92
N PRO A 57 -23.09 -15.82 -3.71
CA PRO A 57 -23.25 -17.23 -3.35
C PRO A 57 -22.61 -18.19 -4.36
N ASP A 58 -22.60 -17.80 -5.64
CA ASP A 58 -22.06 -18.59 -6.75
C ASP A 58 -20.53 -18.77 -6.66
N ASN A 59 -19.85 -17.95 -5.85
CA ASN A 59 -18.40 -18.01 -5.67
C ASN A 59 -17.96 -18.95 -4.53
N THR A 60 -18.88 -19.58 -3.80
CA THR A 60 -18.56 -20.34 -2.57
C THR A 60 -17.39 -21.32 -2.76
N THR A 61 -17.47 -22.21 -3.76
CA THR A 61 -16.40 -23.18 -4.05
C THR A 61 -15.09 -22.49 -4.46
N ARG A 62 -15.16 -21.41 -5.26
CA ARG A 62 -13.99 -20.65 -5.69
C ARG A 62 -13.30 -19.92 -4.54
N VAL A 63 -14.07 -19.39 -3.59
CA VAL A 63 -13.56 -18.78 -2.36
C VAL A 63 -12.82 -19.84 -1.55
N GLU A 64 -13.36 -21.05 -1.41
CA GLU A 64 -12.65 -22.12 -0.72
C GLU A 64 -11.38 -22.54 -1.46
N ARG A 65 -11.42 -22.69 -2.79
CA ARG A 65 -10.23 -22.96 -3.61
C ARG A 65 -9.13 -21.92 -3.41
N LEU A 66 -9.48 -20.63 -3.40
CA LEU A 66 -8.53 -19.51 -3.25
C LEU A 66 -7.98 -19.39 -1.82
N PHE A 67 -8.87 -19.41 -0.82
CA PHE A 67 -8.53 -19.02 0.56
C PHE A 67 -8.38 -20.20 1.51
N GLY A 68 -8.79 -21.40 1.11
CA GLY A 68 -8.94 -22.57 1.96
C GLY A 68 -10.32 -22.66 2.63
N PRO A 69 -10.65 -23.83 3.20
CA PRO A 69 -11.94 -24.07 3.84
C PRO A 69 -12.16 -23.08 5.01
N ALA A 70 -13.42 -22.70 5.25
CA ALA A 70 -13.75 -21.79 6.36
C ALA A 70 -13.61 -22.48 7.73
N GLN A 71 -13.92 -23.77 7.78
CA GLN A 71 -13.78 -24.63 8.94
C GLN A 71 -13.21 -25.98 8.51
N ILE A 72 -12.28 -26.52 9.28
CA ILE A 72 -11.75 -27.87 9.06
C ILE A 72 -12.37 -28.76 10.14
N ARG A 73 -13.30 -29.63 9.74
CA ARG A 73 -13.96 -30.58 10.66
C ARG A 73 -13.31 -31.96 10.65
N SER A 74 -12.57 -32.27 9.59
CA SER A 74 -11.89 -33.53 9.39
C SER A 74 -10.71 -33.37 8.42
N ASN A 75 -9.75 -34.30 8.45
CA ASN A 75 -8.50 -34.19 7.69
C ASN A 75 -8.70 -34.29 6.16
N ASP A 76 -9.73 -35.00 5.71
CA ASP A 76 -10.13 -35.13 4.30
C ASP A 76 -10.66 -33.81 3.70
N GLN A 77 -11.17 -32.91 4.53
CA GLN A 77 -11.62 -31.58 4.14
C GLN A 77 -10.50 -30.52 4.25
N ALA A 78 -9.33 -30.88 4.80
CA ALA A 78 -8.24 -29.95 5.02
C ALA A 78 -7.40 -29.77 3.74
N PHE A 79 -7.39 -28.55 3.20
CA PHE A 79 -6.48 -28.18 2.12
C PHE A 79 -6.05 -26.72 2.23
N ALA A 80 -4.87 -26.42 1.67
CA ALA A 80 -4.37 -25.06 1.60
C ALA A 80 -4.95 -24.31 0.40
N GLY A 81 -5.46 -23.09 0.64
CA GLY A 81 -5.89 -22.19 -0.42
C GLY A 81 -4.81 -21.94 -1.47
N ALA A 82 -5.25 -21.71 -2.71
CA ALA A 82 -4.40 -21.46 -3.85
C ALA A 82 -3.68 -20.10 -3.81
N LEU A 83 -4.25 -19.11 -3.11
CA LEU A 83 -3.70 -17.75 -3.02
C LEU A 83 -2.63 -17.65 -1.93
N ALA A 84 -1.42 -17.28 -2.33
CA ALA A 84 -0.40 -16.73 -1.46
C ALA A 84 -0.33 -15.21 -1.68
N ILE A 85 -0.57 -14.41 -0.65
CA ILE A 85 -0.53 -12.96 -0.71
C ILE A 85 0.33 -12.41 0.43
N ASN A 86 1.28 -11.56 0.09
CA ASN A 86 2.22 -10.98 1.04
C ASN A 86 1.69 -9.65 1.59
N ASP A 87 2.40 -9.12 2.58
CA ASP A 87 2.17 -7.77 3.09
C ASP A 87 2.29 -6.73 1.97
N ALA A 88 1.44 -5.71 2.00
CA ALA A 88 1.61 -4.52 1.18
C ALA A 88 2.57 -3.55 1.89
N HIS A 89 3.66 -3.21 1.24
CA HIS A 89 4.69 -2.29 1.69
C HIS A 89 4.43 -0.87 1.19
N LEU A 90 4.77 0.14 2.01
CA LEU A 90 4.64 1.56 1.65
C LEU A 90 5.56 1.95 0.48
N LEU A 91 4.98 2.27 -0.68
CA LEU A 91 5.68 2.69 -1.91
C LEU A 91 5.98 4.18 -1.92
N ALA A 92 4.97 4.98 -1.60
CA ALA A 92 5.07 6.43 -1.52
C ALA A 92 4.16 6.98 -0.43
N LEU A 93 4.70 7.85 0.39
CA LEU A 93 4.01 8.52 1.49
C LEU A 93 3.67 9.96 1.09
N PRO A 94 2.40 10.37 1.09
CA PRO A 94 2.05 11.77 0.94
C PRO A 94 2.45 12.51 2.24
N VAL A 95 3.31 13.51 2.08
CA VAL A 95 3.81 14.38 3.15
C VAL A 95 3.47 15.81 2.79
N ARG A 96 3.04 16.61 3.78
CA ARG A 96 2.74 18.03 3.56
C ARG A 96 3.99 18.74 3.07
N ALA A 97 3.86 19.42 1.94
CA ALA A 97 4.91 20.25 1.37
C ALA A 97 4.52 21.73 1.46
N LEU A 98 5.45 22.60 1.82
CA LEU A 98 5.19 24.04 1.87
C LEU A 98 4.77 24.59 0.50
N THR A 99 5.46 24.17 -0.55
CA THR A 99 5.13 24.49 -1.94
C THR A 99 4.48 23.28 -2.60
N GLY A 100 3.38 23.52 -3.33
CA GLY A 100 2.68 22.46 -4.06
C GLY A 100 1.79 21.56 -3.20
N ILE A 101 1.50 21.91 -1.94
CA ILE A 101 0.54 21.25 -1.02
C ILE A 101 1.03 19.90 -0.48
N VAL A 102 1.37 18.96 -1.36
CA VAL A 102 1.77 17.60 -1.00
C VAL A 102 2.92 17.11 -1.87
N CYS A 103 3.83 16.36 -1.27
CA CYS A 103 4.89 15.62 -1.93
C CYS A 103 4.71 14.13 -1.65
N TYR A 104 4.88 13.30 -2.67
CA TYR A 104 4.85 11.84 -2.53
C TYR A 104 6.28 11.33 -2.32
N ALA A 105 6.66 11.24 -1.05
CA ALA A 105 8.00 10.83 -0.65
C ALA A 105 8.21 9.32 -0.85
N THR A 106 9.33 8.94 -1.43
CA THR A 106 9.86 7.57 -1.46
C THR A 106 11.36 7.59 -1.16
N SER A 107 12.02 6.43 -1.15
CA SER A 107 13.45 6.33 -0.85
C SER A 107 14.19 5.30 -1.72
N PRO A 108 15.52 5.38 -1.83
CA PRO A 108 16.33 4.37 -2.52
C PRO A 108 16.06 2.94 -2.04
N PHE A 109 15.91 2.74 -0.72
CA PHE A 109 15.56 1.44 -0.13
C PHE A 109 14.22 0.92 -0.65
N VAL A 110 13.18 1.76 -0.65
CA VAL A 110 11.84 1.40 -1.13
C VAL A 110 11.85 1.10 -2.62
N LEU A 111 12.41 1.99 -3.44
CA LEU A 111 12.46 1.80 -4.89
C LEU A 111 13.27 0.55 -5.29
N ARG A 112 14.38 0.25 -4.60
CA ARG A 112 15.16 -0.96 -4.88
C ARG A 112 14.35 -2.22 -4.64
N ARG A 113 13.61 -2.31 -3.53
CA ARG A 113 12.75 -3.47 -3.22
C ARG A 113 11.61 -3.60 -4.22
N TYR A 114 10.96 -2.48 -4.54
CA TYR A 114 9.90 -2.46 -5.56
C TYR A 114 10.43 -2.92 -6.92
N ALA A 115 11.62 -2.46 -7.32
CA ALA A 115 12.28 -2.89 -8.55
C ALA A 115 12.62 -4.39 -8.55
N GLU A 116 13.09 -4.94 -7.44
CA GLU A 116 13.35 -6.38 -7.32
C GLU A 116 12.07 -7.22 -7.50
N ASP A 117 10.96 -6.81 -6.88
CA ASP A 117 9.69 -7.51 -7.01
C ASP A 117 9.12 -7.43 -8.44
N LEU A 118 9.20 -6.26 -9.07
CA LEU A 118 8.83 -6.09 -10.48
C LEU A 118 9.68 -6.96 -11.42
N ARG A 119 11.01 -7.04 -11.20
CA ARG A 119 11.89 -7.94 -11.96
C ARG A 119 11.52 -9.41 -11.75
N ARG A 120 11.18 -9.82 -10.53
CA ARG A 120 10.67 -11.19 -10.23
C ARG A 120 9.34 -11.48 -10.93
N ALA A 121 8.53 -10.45 -11.19
CA ALA A 121 7.32 -10.52 -11.98
C ALA A 121 7.56 -10.43 -13.51
N GLY A 122 8.82 -10.39 -13.96
CA GLY A 122 9.18 -10.38 -15.38
C GLY A 122 9.14 -9.01 -16.06
N GLU A 123 9.01 -7.92 -15.30
CA GLU A 123 8.97 -6.56 -15.85
C GLU A 123 10.37 -6.05 -16.20
N SER A 124 10.48 -5.36 -17.35
CA SER A 124 11.68 -4.62 -17.74
C SER A 124 11.65 -3.23 -17.12
N LEU A 125 12.71 -2.84 -16.42
CA LEU A 125 12.74 -1.62 -15.60
C LEU A 125 13.94 -0.75 -15.92
N PRO A 126 13.82 0.58 -15.82
CA PRO A 126 14.95 1.48 -15.92
C PRO A 126 15.93 1.27 -14.75
N ASP A 127 17.13 1.82 -14.90
CA ASP A 127 18.08 1.90 -13.79
C ASP A 127 17.49 2.69 -12.62
N LEU A 128 17.96 2.37 -11.41
CA LEU A 128 17.54 3.10 -10.22
C LEU A 128 18.20 4.50 -10.20
N PRO A 129 17.46 5.55 -9.79
CA PRO A 129 18.05 6.87 -9.59
C PRO A 129 19.11 6.81 -8.49
N ALA A 130 20.16 7.62 -8.64
CA ALA A 130 21.19 7.74 -7.61
C ALA A 130 20.59 8.30 -6.30
N ALA A 131 21.00 7.74 -5.17
CA ALA A 131 20.60 8.25 -3.86
C ALA A 131 20.98 9.73 -3.72
N PRO A 132 20.11 10.56 -3.12
CA PRO A 132 20.48 11.94 -2.79
C PRO A 132 21.57 11.97 -1.72
N ALA A 133 22.36 13.06 -1.69
CA ALA A 133 23.30 13.29 -0.60
C ALA A 133 22.57 13.58 0.73
N ALA A 134 23.30 13.48 1.85
CA ALA A 134 22.76 13.85 3.16
C ALA A 134 22.26 15.31 3.16
N GLY A 135 21.08 15.55 3.74
CA GLY A 135 20.42 16.86 3.75
C GLY A 135 19.91 17.33 2.37
N ALA A 136 19.91 16.45 1.38
CA ALA A 136 19.38 16.73 0.05
C ALA A 136 18.22 15.82 -0.32
N VAL A 137 17.50 16.18 -1.37
CA VAL A 137 16.42 15.39 -1.97
C VAL A 137 16.59 15.42 -3.48
N ARG A 138 16.33 14.28 -4.14
CA ARG A 138 16.27 14.26 -5.59
C ARG A 138 14.84 14.56 -6.05
N LEU A 139 14.71 15.58 -6.88
CA LEU A 139 13.42 16.09 -7.33
C LEU A 139 13.43 16.31 -8.85
N GLN A 140 12.30 16.04 -9.48
CA GLN A 140 12.10 16.29 -10.90
C GLN A 140 12.24 17.80 -11.22
N GLN A 141 12.71 18.12 -12.42
CA GLN A 141 12.99 19.51 -12.83
C GLN A 141 11.74 20.40 -12.72
N HIS A 142 10.59 19.89 -13.20
CA HIS A 142 9.31 20.60 -13.24
C HIS A 142 8.39 20.27 -12.07
N SER A 143 8.94 19.76 -10.96
CA SER A 143 8.13 19.43 -9.80
C SER A 143 7.46 20.68 -9.22
N PRO A 144 6.13 20.67 -8.97
CA PRO A 144 5.43 21.74 -8.28
C PRO A 144 5.84 21.88 -6.80
N ASN A 145 6.63 20.95 -6.26
CA ASN A 145 7.14 21.04 -4.89
C ASN A 145 8.48 21.79 -4.80
N ARG A 146 9.03 22.26 -5.92
CA ARG A 146 10.23 23.11 -5.93
C ARG A 146 9.89 24.48 -5.34
N GLY A 147 10.34 24.73 -4.11
CA GLY A 147 10.25 26.03 -3.46
C GLY A 147 11.49 26.90 -3.74
N GLU A 148 11.31 28.21 -3.68
CA GLU A 148 12.39 29.19 -3.64
C GLU A 148 12.59 29.65 -2.18
N SER A 149 13.81 29.54 -1.66
CA SER A 149 14.14 30.09 -0.33
C SER A 149 14.56 31.55 -0.41
N VAL A 150 14.55 32.22 0.74
CA VAL A 150 14.93 33.64 0.92
C VAL A 150 16.35 33.96 0.39
N GLU A 151 17.24 32.97 0.32
CA GLU A 151 18.60 33.12 -0.20
C GLU A 151 18.76 32.69 -1.67
N SER A 152 17.68 32.63 -2.45
CA SER A 152 17.67 32.16 -3.85
C SER A 152 18.18 30.72 -4.05
N ARG A 153 18.22 29.92 -2.98
CA ARG A 153 18.46 28.47 -3.06
C ARG A 153 17.12 27.76 -3.22
N THR A 154 17.01 26.85 -4.20
CA THR A 154 15.80 26.03 -4.35
C THR A 154 15.78 24.91 -3.31
N THR A 155 14.73 24.83 -2.52
CA THR A 155 14.56 23.84 -1.45
C THR A 155 13.21 23.15 -1.56
N LEU A 156 13.14 21.93 -1.05
CA LEU A 156 11.90 21.23 -0.76
C LEU A 156 11.70 21.30 0.75
N VAL A 157 10.58 21.84 1.19
CA VAL A 157 10.23 21.89 2.61
C VAL A 157 9.11 20.89 2.87
N LEU A 158 9.42 19.82 3.62
CA LEU A 158 8.49 18.76 4.01
C LEU A 158 8.26 18.83 5.50
N GLU A 159 7.03 19.10 5.92
CA GLU A 159 6.71 19.45 7.30
C GLU A 159 7.59 20.58 7.87
N ASP A 160 8.57 20.22 8.70
CA ASP A 160 9.57 21.08 9.34
C ASP A 160 11.01 20.81 8.84
N LEU A 161 11.16 20.01 7.78
CA LEU A 161 12.44 19.63 7.19
C LEU A 161 12.72 20.41 5.92
N ASP A 162 13.84 21.14 5.91
CA ASP A 162 14.37 21.84 4.74
C ASP A 162 15.42 20.98 4.03
N LEU A 163 15.11 20.56 2.80
CA LEU A 163 16.00 19.71 2.00
C LEU A 163 16.51 20.46 0.76
N ARG A 164 17.83 20.42 0.55
CA ARG A 164 18.45 20.98 -0.66
C ARG A 164 18.05 20.15 -1.88
N ILE A 165 17.54 20.81 -2.92
CA ILE A 165 17.14 20.08 -4.14
C ILE A 165 18.36 19.70 -4.98
N GLU A 166 18.45 18.43 -5.31
CA GLU A 166 19.28 17.90 -6.40
C GLU A 166 18.38 17.55 -7.58
N SER A 167 18.67 18.14 -8.74
CA SER A 167 17.88 17.89 -9.94
C SER A 167 18.05 16.44 -10.42
N ASP A 168 16.98 15.88 -10.95
CA ASP A 168 16.98 14.60 -11.67
C ASP A 168 17.57 14.74 -13.08
N SER A 169 18.86 15.08 -13.18
CA SER A 169 19.53 15.35 -14.46
C SER A 169 19.55 14.15 -15.44
N GLY A 170 19.36 12.92 -14.94
CA GLY A 170 19.28 11.70 -15.75
C GLY A 170 17.86 11.25 -16.10
N GLY A 171 16.83 11.93 -15.59
CA GLY A 171 15.42 11.57 -15.82
C GLY A 171 14.99 10.23 -15.23
N LEU A 172 15.83 9.58 -14.41
CA LEU A 172 15.54 8.25 -13.85
C LEU A 172 14.42 8.34 -12.81
N LEU A 173 14.39 9.39 -11.98
CA LEU A 173 13.29 9.57 -11.03
C LEU A 173 11.99 9.85 -11.78
N ALA A 174 12.01 10.65 -12.85
CA ALA A 174 10.83 10.88 -13.69
C ALA A 174 10.33 9.57 -14.34
N ALA A 175 11.23 8.72 -14.83
CA ALA A 175 10.86 7.41 -15.39
C ALA A 175 10.22 6.49 -14.34
N TRP A 176 10.78 6.43 -13.13
CA TRP A 176 10.19 5.67 -12.03
C TRP A 176 8.86 6.24 -11.56
N ALA A 177 8.73 7.56 -11.48
CA ALA A 177 7.48 8.23 -11.15
C ALA A 177 6.38 7.86 -12.16
N GLN A 178 6.71 7.89 -13.46
CA GLN A 178 5.79 7.47 -14.52
C GLN A 178 5.36 6.01 -14.37
N GLN A 179 6.32 5.09 -14.16
CA GLN A 179 6.03 3.66 -13.93
C GLN A 179 5.13 3.42 -12.71
N ILE A 180 5.27 4.21 -11.64
CA ILE A 180 4.42 4.11 -10.45
C ILE A 180 3.01 4.59 -10.79
N VAL A 181 2.86 5.79 -11.36
CA VAL A 181 1.53 6.36 -11.59
C VAL A 181 0.75 5.64 -12.68
N GLU A 182 1.39 5.08 -13.71
CA GLU A 182 0.71 4.27 -14.73
C GLU A 182 0.06 3.01 -14.13
N ARG A 183 0.72 2.40 -13.14
CA ARG A 183 0.24 1.17 -12.48
C ARG A 183 -0.82 1.45 -11.43
N VAL A 184 -0.72 2.58 -10.75
CA VAL A 184 -1.67 2.96 -9.70
C VAL A 184 -2.86 3.76 -10.24
N PHE A 185 -2.72 4.48 -11.35
CA PHE A 185 -3.76 5.30 -11.97
C PHE A 185 -3.96 4.92 -13.44
N PRO A 186 -4.25 3.63 -13.76
CA PRO A 186 -4.39 3.19 -15.14
C PRO A 186 -5.56 3.91 -15.82
N GLY A 187 -5.31 4.51 -16.97
CA GLY A 187 -6.33 5.25 -17.75
C GLY A 187 -6.73 6.62 -17.18
N ASP A 188 -6.13 7.07 -16.08
CA ASP A 188 -6.39 8.37 -15.47
C ASP A 188 -5.19 9.32 -15.67
N ALA A 189 -5.15 9.94 -16.86
CA ALA A 189 -4.05 10.82 -17.26
C ALA A 189 -3.92 12.06 -16.36
N ASP A 190 -5.04 12.56 -15.82
CA ASP A 190 -5.05 13.73 -14.95
C ASP A 190 -4.37 13.42 -13.62
N SER A 191 -4.73 12.30 -12.98
CA SER A 191 -4.05 11.86 -11.74
C SER A 191 -2.58 11.56 -11.98
N GLN A 192 -2.23 10.91 -13.09
CA GLN A 192 -0.82 10.66 -13.45
C GLN A 192 -0.03 11.97 -13.59
N ALA A 193 -0.56 12.95 -14.31
CA ALA A 193 0.08 14.25 -14.53
C ALA A 193 0.17 15.09 -13.24
N GLN A 194 -0.78 14.93 -12.31
CA GLN A 194 -0.77 15.66 -11.04
C GLN A 194 0.15 15.02 -9.99
N ILE A 195 0.23 13.69 -9.93
CA ILE A 195 0.95 12.95 -8.88
C ILE A 195 2.39 12.66 -9.30
N GLY A 196 2.63 12.28 -10.56
CA GLY A 196 3.96 11.90 -11.05
C GLY A 196 5.04 12.94 -10.75
N PRO A 197 4.84 14.23 -11.11
CA PRO A 197 5.80 15.30 -10.82
C PRO A 197 6.02 15.59 -9.32
N ARG A 198 5.17 15.08 -8.42
CA ARG A 198 5.25 15.28 -6.96
C ARG A 198 6.01 14.17 -6.25
N ILE A 199 6.41 13.12 -6.98
CA ILE A 199 7.23 12.05 -6.42
C ILE A 199 8.66 12.57 -6.23
N ALA A 200 9.13 12.49 -4.99
CA ALA A 200 10.48 12.88 -4.58
C ALA A 200 11.22 11.70 -3.97
N LEU A 201 12.52 11.61 -4.23
CA LEU A 201 13.38 10.59 -3.67
C LEU A 201 14.20 11.17 -2.54
N LEU A 202 13.87 10.77 -1.32
CA LEU A 202 14.49 11.22 -0.08
C LEU A 202 15.61 10.26 0.34
N PRO A 203 16.58 10.70 1.16
CA PRO A 203 17.45 9.80 1.91
C PRO A 203 16.63 8.79 2.74
N ASP A 204 17.13 7.56 2.88
CA ASP A 204 16.40 6.47 3.54
C ASP A 204 16.03 6.78 5.00
N ASP A 205 16.92 7.47 5.72
CA ASP A 205 16.74 7.90 7.11
C ASP A 205 15.66 8.98 7.24
N VAL A 206 15.66 9.97 6.34
CA VAL A 206 14.62 11.01 6.29
C VAL A 206 13.26 10.41 5.95
N PHE A 207 13.21 9.48 4.98
CA PHE A 207 11.97 8.79 4.63
C PHE A 207 11.45 7.94 5.80
N ALA A 208 12.33 7.20 6.48
CA ALA A 208 11.96 6.39 7.65
C ALA A 208 11.43 7.26 8.79
N PHE A 209 12.07 8.41 9.05
CA PHE A 209 11.59 9.38 10.03
C PHE A 209 10.18 9.87 9.69
N LEU A 210 9.95 10.36 8.47
CA LEU A 210 8.64 10.83 8.03
C LEU A 210 7.59 9.73 8.04
N ALA A 211 7.95 8.49 7.71
CA ALA A 211 7.04 7.35 7.80
C ALA A 211 6.61 7.03 9.25
N GLU A 212 7.36 7.46 10.26
CA GLU A 212 6.99 7.36 11.67
C GLU A 212 6.27 8.62 12.20
N THR A 213 6.60 9.81 11.71
CA THR A 213 6.14 11.08 12.29
C THR A 213 5.06 11.80 11.50
N ALA A 214 4.95 11.57 10.19
CA ALA A 214 3.96 12.21 9.30
C ALA A 214 2.69 11.35 9.11
N THR A 215 2.44 10.37 9.97
CA THR A 215 1.17 9.63 10.02
C THR A 215 0.08 10.42 10.74
N ASP A 216 -1.18 10.15 10.44
CA ASP A 216 -2.32 10.84 11.04
C ASP A 216 -2.65 10.25 12.42
N VAL A 217 -2.19 10.92 13.48
CA VAL A 217 -2.48 10.56 14.88
C VAL A 217 -3.62 11.43 15.40
N ARG A 218 -4.75 10.79 15.75
CA ARG A 218 -5.95 11.48 16.24
C ARG A 218 -6.29 11.08 17.66
N ALA A 219 -6.54 12.08 18.50
CA ALA A 219 -7.22 11.88 19.77
C ALA A 219 -8.69 11.57 19.52
N ARG A 220 -9.22 10.56 20.22
CA ARG A 220 -10.62 10.16 20.19
C ARG A 220 -11.17 10.08 21.59
N ILE A 221 -12.44 10.46 21.73
CA ILE A 221 -13.17 10.43 22.99
C ILE A 221 -14.51 9.72 22.85
N ALA A 222 -15.05 9.22 23.96
CA ALA A 222 -16.46 8.87 24.06
C ALA A 222 -17.17 9.80 25.03
N ILE A 223 -18.26 10.42 24.59
CA ILE A 223 -19.07 11.34 25.39
C ILE A 223 -20.18 10.59 26.11
N ASP A 224 -20.34 10.89 27.39
CA ASP A 224 -21.48 10.52 28.21
C ASP A 224 -22.69 11.37 27.82
N GLN A 225 -23.80 10.72 27.45
CA GLN A 225 -24.95 11.42 26.85
C GLN A 225 -25.74 12.25 27.87
N ASP A 226 -25.68 11.89 29.15
CA ASP A 226 -26.42 12.59 30.20
C ASP A 226 -25.69 13.85 30.66
N SER A 227 -24.37 13.74 30.88
CA SER A 227 -23.54 14.86 31.35
C SER A 227 -22.97 15.73 30.23
N GLY A 228 -22.88 15.22 28.99
CA GLY A 228 -22.19 15.88 27.88
C GLY A 228 -20.66 15.91 28.03
N THR A 229 -20.09 15.17 28.98
CA THR A 229 -18.65 15.13 29.27
C THR A 229 -17.99 13.83 28.81
N VAL A 230 -16.66 13.78 28.81
CA VAL A 230 -15.91 12.56 28.42
C VAL A 230 -16.13 11.46 29.47
N LYS A 231 -16.49 10.25 29.03
CA LYS A 231 -16.59 9.08 29.90
C LYS A 231 -15.23 8.78 30.52
N GLN A 232 -15.23 8.36 31.79
CA GLN A 232 -13.99 8.00 32.49
C GLN A 232 -13.21 6.93 31.71
N GLY A 233 -11.94 7.21 31.42
CA GLY A 233 -11.05 6.31 30.67
C GLY A 233 -11.29 6.27 29.16
N ALA A 234 -12.20 7.09 28.61
CA ALA A 234 -12.54 7.09 27.19
C ALA A 234 -11.85 8.23 26.42
N LEU A 235 -10.53 8.35 26.58
CA LEU A 235 -9.63 9.15 25.73
C LEU A 235 -8.52 8.23 25.24
N TRP A 236 -8.30 8.15 23.94
CA TRP A 236 -7.23 7.36 23.34
C TRP A 236 -6.72 8.00 22.04
N TYR A 237 -5.52 7.64 21.63
CA TYR A 237 -4.89 8.05 20.38
C TYR A 237 -4.88 6.91 19.37
N GLU A 238 -5.29 7.22 18.15
CA GLU A 238 -5.36 6.30 17.02
C GLU A 238 -4.47 6.83 15.89
N GLU A 239 -3.49 6.03 15.47
CA GLU A 239 -2.64 6.31 14.32
C GLU A 239 -3.29 5.76 13.04
N ASN A 240 -3.15 6.50 11.94
CA ASN A 240 -3.64 6.13 10.63
C ASN A 240 -2.56 6.40 9.59
N LEU A 241 -2.40 5.49 8.63
CA LEU A 241 -1.65 5.80 7.42
C LEU A 241 -2.44 6.88 6.64
N PRO A 242 -1.82 7.99 6.21
CA PRO A 242 -2.53 9.07 5.52
C PRO A 242 -3.28 8.59 4.28
N ALA A 243 -4.40 9.26 3.97
CA ALA A 243 -5.01 9.15 2.66
C ALA A 243 -4.01 9.53 1.56
N ASP A 244 -4.21 9.02 0.35
CA ASP A 244 -3.32 9.04 -0.81
C ASP A 244 -2.00 8.26 -0.67
N SER A 245 -1.79 7.53 0.43
CA SER A 245 -0.65 6.62 0.53
C SER A 245 -0.71 5.53 -0.54
N LEU A 246 0.42 5.29 -1.19
CA LEU A 246 0.58 4.26 -2.21
C LEU A 246 1.35 3.09 -1.60
N LEU A 247 0.85 1.88 -1.77
CA LEU A 247 1.51 0.65 -1.33
C LEU A 247 1.61 -0.34 -2.47
N TRP A 248 2.56 -1.27 -2.39
CA TRP A 248 2.67 -2.40 -3.30
C TRP A 248 2.82 -3.70 -2.52
N GLY A 249 2.41 -4.81 -3.11
CA GLY A 249 2.72 -6.13 -2.59
C GLY A 249 2.79 -7.17 -3.69
N VAL A 250 3.14 -8.38 -3.29
CA VAL A 250 3.30 -9.53 -4.18
C VAL A 250 2.25 -10.57 -3.85
N TYR A 251 1.69 -11.19 -4.87
CA TYR A 251 0.84 -12.36 -4.73
C TYR A 251 1.19 -13.42 -5.77
N ALA A 252 0.81 -14.66 -5.48
CA ALA A 252 0.95 -15.78 -6.38
C ALA A 252 -0.26 -16.70 -6.22
N VAL A 253 -0.69 -17.31 -7.33
CA VAL A 253 -1.81 -18.25 -7.35
C VAL A 253 -1.31 -19.59 -7.85
N ALA A 254 -1.64 -20.67 -7.15
CA ALA A 254 -1.42 -22.04 -7.59
C ALA A 254 -2.67 -22.64 -8.23
N ALA A 255 -2.52 -23.80 -8.85
CA ALA A 255 -3.66 -24.65 -9.15
C ALA A 255 -4.42 -25.01 -7.86
N SER A 256 -5.72 -25.22 -8.01
CA SER A 256 -6.57 -25.62 -6.89
C SER A 256 -6.06 -26.88 -6.19
N ARG A 257 -6.28 -26.95 -4.88
CA ARG A 257 -6.01 -28.12 -4.04
C ARG A 257 -7.26 -28.72 -3.44
N HIS A 258 -8.44 -28.25 -3.87
CA HIS A 258 -9.74 -28.76 -3.41
C HIS A 258 -9.87 -30.26 -3.69
N PRO A 259 -10.50 -31.06 -2.81
CA PRO A 259 -10.63 -32.51 -3.00
C PRO A 259 -11.28 -32.92 -4.33
N GLU A 260 -12.37 -32.25 -4.72
CA GLU A 260 -13.08 -32.53 -6.00
C GLU A 260 -12.18 -32.33 -7.22
N ASP A 261 -11.20 -31.43 -7.14
CA ASP A 261 -10.29 -31.13 -8.24
C ASP A 261 -9.16 -32.17 -8.38
N ARG A 262 -9.06 -33.10 -7.42
CA ARG A 262 -8.12 -34.23 -7.43
C ARG A 262 -8.76 -35.53 -7.89
N GLU A 263 -10.08 -35.53 -8.13
CA GLU A 263 -10.79 -36.69 -8.65
C GLU A 263 -10.37 -36.99 -10.09
N GLU A 264 -10.36 -38.27 -10.44
CA GLU A 264 -9.90 -38.75 -11.74
C GLU A 264 -10.81 -38.23 -12.86
N GLY A 265 -10.25 -37.38 -13.73
CA GLY A 265 -10.98 -36.77 -14.86
C GLY A 265 -11.56 -35.37 -14.63
N ALA A 266 -11.51 -34.81 -13.40
CA ALA A 266 -12.05 -33.48 -13.10
C ALA A 266 -11.18 -32.35 -13.69
N GLY A 267 -9.84 -32.49 -13.59
CA GLY A 267 -8.87 -31.47 -13.99
C GLY A 267 -8.92 -30.24 -13.07
N PRO A 268 -7.84 -29.92 -12.32
CA PRO A 268 -7.92 -28.85 -11.34
C PRO A 268 -8.14 -27.48 -11.99
N GLU A 269 -8.97 -26.64 -11.37
CA GLU A 269 -9.11 -25.24 -11.78
C GLU A 269 -7.72 -24.58 -11.78
N THR A 270 -7.36 -23.99 -12.92
CA THR A 270 -5.99 -23.54 -13.18
C THR A 270 -5.66 -22.31 -12.33
N ALA A 271 -4.36 -22.07 -12.14
CA ALA A 271 -3.89 -20.87 -11.45
C ALA A 271 -4.42 -19.58 -12.10
N ASP A 272 -4.52 -19.55 -13.42
CA ASP A 272 -5.05 -18.40 -14.17
C ASP A 272 -6.55 -18.22 -14.00
N ALA A 273 -7.33 -19.29 -14.03
CA ALA A 273 -8.77 -19.25 -13.79
C ALA A 273 -9.07 -18.74 -12.37
N LEU A 274 -8.34 -19.23 -11.37
CA LEU A 274 -8.48 -18.77 -9.99
C LEU A 274 -8.01 -17.32 -9.82
N ALA A 275 -6.90 -16.93 -10.45
CA ALA A 275 -6.42 -15.56 -10.39
C ALA A 275 -7.36 -14.57 -11.11
N ALA A 276 -8.08 -15.00 -12.14
CA ALA A 276 -9.09 -14.20 -12.82
C ALA A 276 -10.29 -13.89 -11.92
N CYS A 277 -10.52 -14.69 -10.86
CA CYS A 277 -11.59 -14.44 -9.89
C CYS A 277 -11.25 -13.31 -8.89
N LEU A 278 -9.97 -12.92 -8.76
CA LEU A 278 -9.61 -11.78 -7.92
C LEU A 278 -10.13 -10.48 -8.54
N PRO A 279 -10.50 -9.47 -7.72
CA PRO A 279 -11.06 -8.22 -8.24
C PRO A 279 -10.16 -7.58 -9.31
N ASP A 280 -10.78 -7.07 -10.38
CA ASP A 280 -10.10 -6.36 -11.45
C ASP A 280 -9.51 -5.01 -11.00
N GLY A 281 -8.68 -4.41 -11.85
CA GLY A 281 -7.97 -3.17 -11.57
C GLY A 281 -8.93 -2.04 -11.17
N GLY A 282 -8.82 -1.56 -9.93
CA GLY A 282 -9.58 -0.43 -9.42
C GLY A 282 -10.70 -0.78 -8.45
N ALA A 283 -10.84 -2.05 -8.05
CA ALA A 283 -11.84 -2.46 -7.05
C ALA A 283 -11.69 -1.67 -5.74
N LEU A 284 -12.83 -1.21 -5.20
CA LEU A 284 -12.86 -0.53 -3.91
C LEU A 284 -13.02 -1.56 -2.80
N LEU A 285 -12.05 -1.58 -1.90
CA LEU A 285 -11.99 -2.46 -0.73
C LEU A 285 -12.02 -1.63 0.55
N GLN A 286 -12.59 -2.23 1.58
CA GLN A 286 -12.62 -1.69 2.93
C GLN A 286 -11.59 -2.45 3.78
N ILE A 287 -10.41 -1.86 3.98
CA ILE A 287 -9.27 -2.51 4.63
C ILE A 287 -9.04 -1.94 6.03
N GLY A 288 -8.73 -2.82 6.98
CA GLY A 288 -8.42 -2.44 8.36
C GLY A 288 -9.67 -2.18 9.20
N GLY A 289 -9.47 -1.53 10.34
CA GLY A 289 -10.54 -1.21 11.28
C GLY A 289 -11.21 0.15 11.00
N LYS A 290 -12.21 0.47 11.83
CA LYS A 290 -12.83 1.81 11.91
C LYS A 290 -13.59 2.26 10.65
N ALA A 291 -14.07 1.32 9.84
CA ALA A 291 -14.90 1.59 8.66
C ALA A 291 -16.11 2.50 8.96
N GLY A 292 -16.79 2.28 10.09
CA GLY A 292 -17.96 3.08 10.50
C GLY A 292 -17.68 4.57 10.78
N VAL A 293 -16.41 5.00 10.77
CA VAL A 293 -16.01 6.41 10.86
C VAL A 293 -15.20 6.87 9.64
N GLY A 294 -15.36 6.20 8.49
CA GLY A 294 -14.78 6.59 7.21
C GLY A 294 -13.27 6.38 7.13
N ARG A 295 -12.77 5.26 7.66
CA ARG A 295 -11.37 4.84 7.53
C ARG A 295 -11.27 3.63 6.63
N GLY A 296 -10.15 3.49 5.92
CA GLY A 296 -9.78 2.24 5.26
C GLY A 296 -10.39 1.96 3.89
N LEU A 297 -11.07 2.94 3.28
CA LEU A 297 -11.43 2.86 1.86
C LEU A 297 -10.16 2.90 1.01
N VAL A 298 -9.93 1.84 0.24
CA VAL A 298 -8.71 1.61 -0.55
C VAL A 298 -9.08 1.13 -1.94
N ARG A 299 -8.38 1.63 -2.96
CA ARG A 299 -8.44 1.08 -4.31
C ARG A 299 -7.38 -0.02 -4.45
N PHE A 300 -7.82 -1.22 -4.79
CA PHE A 300 -6.97 -2.38 -5.08
C PHE A 300 -6.72 -2.47 -6.59
N LEU A 301 -5.45 -2.51 -6.97
CA LEU A 301 -5.03 -2.66 -8.37
C LEU A 301 -4.15 -3.88 -8.50
N ARG A 302 -4.33 -4.65 -9.57
CA ARG A 302 -3.44 -5.76 -9.93
C ARG A 302 -2.93 -5.53 -11.33
N THR A 303 -1.64 -5.71 -11.56
CA THR A 303 -1.14 -5.82 -12.93
C THR A 303 -1.58 -7.17 -13.46
N GLN A 304 -2.35 -7.18 -14.55
CA GLN A 304 -2.49 -8.41 -15.32
C GLN A 304 -1.12 -8.66 -15.95
N GLY A 305 -0.54 -9.83 -15.68
CA GLY A 305 0.69 -10.23 -16.35
C GLY A 305 0.47 -10.07 -17.85
N VAL A 306 1.44 -9.47 -18.54
CA VAL A 306 1.44 -9.45 -20.01
C VAL A 306 1.35 -10.92 -20.43
N GLY A 307 0.23 -11.30 -21.04
CA GLY A 307 0.07 -12.62 -21.61
C GLY A 307 1.26 -12.88 -22.54
N ALA A 308 1.93 -14.01 -22.33
CA ALA A 308 2.87 -14.54 -23.30
C ALA A 308 2.16 -14.87 -24.62
#